data_AF-A0A4Y9QGC6-F1
#
_entry.id   AF-A0A4Y9QGC6-F1
#
_cell.length_a   1.000
_cell.length_b   1.000
_cell.length_c   1.000
_cell.angle_alpha   90.00
_cell.angle_beta   90.00
_cell.angle_gamma   90.00
#
_symmetry.space_group_name_H-M   'P 1'
#
loop_
_entity.id
_entity.type
_entity.pdbx_description
1 polymer ?
#
loop_
_entity_poly.entity_id
_entity_poly.type
_entity_poly.pdbx_seq_one_letter_code
_entity_poly.pdbx_strand_id
1 'polypeptide(L)'
;MEYEVVDVFAPRAFAGNPLAVVFDADDLTTEQCQALANEFHLSETSFICAPTELGADYRVRIFTPSTELPFAGHPSVGAAHTLVRTGRLSAGTLRQECGVGVLDLDVDDDGATLTGGTPMLGQARAPEALASAMGLSADDVAGVPAHMAGCGLPFTYLAVTPGAVDRAVPDTAALDGLGVGEGVSVLSWDAATATAYARVFAGDLHWDEDPATGSAALGTGVWLVATGLLGADGTSSYVIRQGEKLGRPSVLTCTVTAAGGQARSATVQGTVVPIAAGRIRVP
;
A
#
# COMPACT_ATOMS: atom_id res chain seq x y z
N MET A 1 1.02 -13.21 -24.46
CA MET A 1 1.91 -13.21 -23.29
C MET A 1 1.20 -13.87 -22.13
N GLU A 2 1.94 -14.49 -21.22
CA GLU A 2 1.37 -15.11 -20.02
C GLU A 2 1.14 -14.06 -18.94
N TYR A 3 0.06 -14.23 -18.19
CA TYR A 3 -0.25 -13.38 -17.05
C TYR A 3 -0.90 -14.19 -15.93
N GLU A 4 -0.85 -13.63 -14.73
CA GLU A 4 -1.64 -14.07 -13.59
C GLU A 4 -2.30 -12.88 -12.90
N VAL A 5 -3.57 -13.03 -12.53
CA VAL A 5 -4.28 -12.11 -11.64
C VAL A 5 -4.21 -12.70 -10.24
N VAL A 6 -3.76 -11.88 -9.30
CA VAL A 6 -3.62 -12.23 -7.88
C VAL A 6 -4.33 -11.20 -7.02
N ASP A 7 -4.77 -11.61 -5.84
CA ASP A 7 -5.24 -10.71 -4.79
C ASP A 7 -4.14 -10.53 -3.74
N VAL A 8 -3.69 -9.30 -3.50
CA VAL A 8 -2.60 -8.95 -2.58
C VAL A 8 -3.14 -8.45 -1.24
N PHE A 9 -2.44 -8.72 -0.14
CA PHE A 9 -2.93 -8.48 1.24
C PHE A 9 -4.23 -9.24 1.54
N ALA A 10 -4.43 -10.36 0.86
CA ALA A 10 -5.70 -11.04 0.80
C ALA A 10 -5.69 -12.27 1.74
N PRO A 11 -6.56 -12.32 2.77
CA PRO A 11 -6.67 -13.50 3.61
C PRO A 11 -7.36 -14.69 2.91
N ARG A 12 -7.96 -14.46 1.73
CA ARG A 12 -8.67 -15.44 0.91
C ARG A 12 -8.89 -14.89 -0.51
N ALA A 13 -9.30 -15.75 -1.44
CA ALA A 13 -9.69 -15.33 -2.78
C ALA A 13 -10.85 -14.32 -2.77
N PHE A 14 -10.81 -13.38 -3.72
CA PHE A 14 -11.75 -12.27 -3.89
C PHE A 14 -11.74 -11.27 -2.72
N ALA A 15 -10.60 -11.17 -2.03
CA ALA A 15 -10.33 -10.23 -0.96
C ALA A 15 -9.10 -9.39 -1.33
N GLY A 16 -8.58 -8.52 -0.47
CA GLY A 16 -7.34 -7.80 -0.81
C GLY A 16 -7.47 -6.84 -2.02
N ASN A 17 -6.31 -6.45 -2.53
CA ASN A 17 -6.15 -5.57 -3.69
C ASN A 17 -5.77 -6.39 -4.95
N PRO A 18 -6.59 -6.40 -6.01
CA PRO A 18 -6.31 -7.21 -7.20
C PRO A 18 -5.17 -6.61 -8.05
N LEU A 19 -4.28 -7.48 -8.52
CA LEU A 19 -3.12 -7.12 -9.34
C LEU A 19 -3.01 -8.07 -10.53
N ALA A 20 -2.80 -7.53 -11.73
CA ALA A 20 -2.34 -8.32 -12.87
C ALA A 20 -0.80 -8.33 -12.92
N VAL A 21 -0.20 -9.51 -13.03
CA VAL A 21 1.23 -9.72 -13.22
C VAL A 21 1.46 -10.31 -14.61
N VAL A 22 2.07 -9.54 -15.50
CA VAL A 22 2.41 -9.93 -16.88
C VAL A 22 3.88 -10.33 -16.93
N PHE A 23 4.15 -11.54 -17.40
CA PHE A 23 5.51 -12.08 -17.46
C PHE A 23 6.21 -11.75 -18.78
N ASP A 24 7.55 -11.77 -18.75
CA ASP A 24 8.43 -11.72 -19.93
C ASP A 24 8.15 -10.50 -20.83
N ALA A 25 8.06 -9.32 -20.20
CA ALA A 25 7.61 -8.06 -20.80
C ALA A 25 8.74 -7.21 -21.42
N ASP A 26 9.93 -7.78 -21.63
CA ASP A 26 11.11 -7.07 -22.14
C ASP A 26 10.89 -6.40 -23.50
N ASP A 27 10.11 -7.04 -24.37
CA ASP A 27 9.88 -6.58 -25.74
C ASP A 27 8.68 -5.61 -25.86
N LEU A 28 7.99 -5.29 -24.76
CA LEU A 28 6.84 -4.38 -24.77
C LEU A 28 7.26 -2.91 -24.74
N THR A 29 6.66 -2.11 -25.62
CA THR A 29 6.76 -0.64 -25.52
C THR A 29 5.93 -0.12 -24.35
N THR A 30 6.22 1.10 -23.90
CA THR A 30 5.41 1.78 -22.86
C THR A 30 3.94 1.88 -23.26
N GLU A 31 3.65 2.18 -24.52
CA GLU A 31 2.28 2.29 -25.04
C GLU A 31 1.56 0.94 -25.00
N GLN A 32 2.26 -0.17 -25.28
CA GLN A 32 1.68 -1.51 -25.19
C GLN A 32 1.42 -1.91 -23.73
N CYS A 33 2.34 -1.61 -22.81
CA CYS A 33 2.11 -1.80 -21.37
C CYS A 33 0.89 -1.00 -20.90
N GLN A 34 0.78 0.28 -21.30
CA GLN A 34 -0.34 1.13 -20.94
C GLN A 34 -1.68 0.60 -21.49
N ALA A 35 -1.70 0.16 -22.75
CA ALA A 35 -2.89 -0.42 -23.38
C ALA A 35 -3.33 -1.71 -22.66
N LEU A 36 -2.39 -2.57 -22.28
CA LEU A 36 -2.67 -3.79 -21.52
C LEU A 36 -3.18 -3.48 -20.10
N ALA A 37 -2.56 -2.54 -19.40
CA ALA A 37 -3.02 -2.12 -18.06
C ALA A 37 -4.46 -1.57 -18.12
N ASN A 38 -4.78 -0.79 -19.16
CA ASN A 38 -6.13 -0.30 -19.38
C ASN A 38 -7.13 -1.41 -19.74
N GLU A 39 -6.71 -2.44 -20.49
CA GLU A 39 -7.54 -3.63 -20.82
C GLU A 39 -7.85 -4.47 -19.57
N PHE A 40 -6.85 -4.67 -18.68
CA PHE A 40 -7.09 -5.35 -17.40
C PHE A 40 -8.02 -4.55 -16.49
N HIS A 41 -7.91 -3.22 -16.51
CA HIS A 41 -8.73 -2.29 -15.74
C HIS A 41 -8.76 -2.60 -14.23
N LEU A 42 -7.63 -3.09 -13.71
CA LEU A 42 -7.36 -3.21 -12.28
C LEU A 42 -6.70 -1.91 -11.79
N SER A 43 -6.50 -1.76 -10.48
CA SER A 43 -5.82 -0.59 -9.92
C SER A 43 -4.41 -0.45 -10.52
N GLU A 44 -3.69 -1.56 -10.63
CA GLU A 44 -2.38 -1.62 -11.27
C GLU A 44 -2.15 -2.95 -12.02
N THR A 45 -1.19 -2.90 -12.95
CA THR A 45 -0.60 -4.04 -13.63
C THR A 45 0.92 -3.98 -13.52
N SER A 46 1.53 -5.08 -13.07
CA SER A 46 2.98 -5.28 -12.99
C SER A 46 3.48 -6.02 -14.22
N PHE A 47 4.42 -5.42 -14.94
CA PHE A 47 5.12 -6.02 -16.07
C PHE A 47 6.52 -6.44 -15.64
N ILE A 48 6.80 -7.75 -15.68
CA ILE A 48 8.07 -8.32 -15.26
C ILE A 48 9.04 -8.34 -16.44
N CYS A 49 10.21 -7.73 -16.24
CA CYS A 49 11.29 -7.66 -17.22
C CYS A 49 12.59 -8.22 -16.62
N ALA A 50 13.55 -8.50 -17.49
CA ALA A 50 14.94 -8.65 -17.09
C ALA A 50 15.44 -7.36 -16.41
N PRO A 51 16.26 -7.49 -15.35
CA PRO A 51 16.86 -6.34 -14.69
C PRO A 51 17.88 -5.67 -15.60
N THR A 52 17.97 -4.34 -15.48
CA THR A 52 19.03 -3.52 -16.10
C THR A 52 20.06 -3.04 -15.08
N GLU A 53 19.72 -3.03 -13.79
CA GLU A 53 20.62 -2.68 -12.69
C GLU A 53 21.43 -3.89 -12.22
N LEU A 54 22.72 -3.68 -11.96
CA LEU A 54 23.61 -4.75 -11.51
C LEU A 54 23.18 -5.25 -10.12
N GLY A 55 22.91 -6.55 -10.03
CA GLY A 55 22.56 -7.22 -8.78
C GLY A 55 21.09 -7.08 -8.39
N ALA A 56 20.23 -6.57 -9.27
CA ALA A 56 18.79 -6.82 -9.18
C ALA A 56 18.47 -8.21 -9.73
N ASP A 57 17.47 -8.87 -9.15
CA ASP A 57 17.00 -10.21 -9.56
C ASP A 57 15.97 -10.12 -10.69
N TYR A 58 15.15 -9.07 -10.69
CA TYR A 58 14.17 -8.77 -11.72
C TYR A 58 13.84 -7.28 -11.73
N ARG A 59 13.27 -6.81 -12.84
CA ARG A 59 12.68 -5.47 -12.94
C ARG A 59 11.18 -5.56 -13.06
N VAL A 60 10.48 -4.64 -12.40
CA VAL A 60 9.04 -4.46 -12.55
C VAL A 60 8.74 -3.05 -13.05
N ARG A 61 7.88 -2.97 -14.08
CA ARG A 61 7.23 -1.72 -14.47
C ARG A 61 5.78 -1.77 -14.02
N ILE A 62 5.30 -0.72 -13.39
CA ILE A 62 3.98 -0.69 -12.73
C ILE A 62 3.12 0.34 -13.42
N PHE A 63 1.93 -0.05 -13.86
CA PHE A 63 1.01 0.83 -14.57
C PHE A 63 -0.35 0.82 -13.92
N THR A 64 -0.93 1.99 -13.70
CA THR A 64 -2.38 2.14 -13.57
C THR A 64 -3.03 2.07 -14.96
N PRO A 65 -4.38 2.08 -15.07
CA PRO A 65 -5.05 2.17 -16.36
C PRO A 65 -4.67 3.41 -17.20
N SER A 66 -4.11 4.45 -16.58
CA SER A 66 -3.83 5.73 -17.25
C SER A 66 -2.36 6.17 -17.24
N THR A 67 -1.50 5.65 -16.35
CA THR A 67 -0.10 6.08 -16.26
C THR A 67 0.84 4.99 -15.74
N GLU A 68 2.12 5.08 -16.10
CA GLU A 68 3.20 4.35 -15.41
C GLU A 68 3.48 5.02 -14.05
N LEU A 69 3.68 4.21 -13.02
CA LEU A 69 4.09 4.62 -11.68
C LEU A 69 5.56 4.24 -11.45
N PRO A 70 6.35 5.11 -10.79
CA PRO A 70 7.74 4.77 -10.47
C PRO A 70 7.84 3.66 -9.42
N PHE A 71 6.83 3.51 -8.57
CA PHE A 71 6.75 2.50 -7.52
C PHE A 71 5.33 2.38 -6.98
N ALA A 72 4.95 1.17 -6.55
CA ALA A 72 3.77 0.94 -5.73
C ALA A 72 3.99 -0.29 -4.82
N GLY A 73 3.40 -0.24 -3.62
CA GLY A 73 3.63 -1.25 -2.58
C GLY A 73 3.01 -2.60 -2.89
N HIS A 74 1.69 -2.67 -3.08
CA HIS A 74 1.01 -3.94 -3.36
C HIS A 74 1.46 -4.58 -4.68
N PRO A 75 1.76 -3.82 -5.77
CA PRO A 75 2.28 -4.42 -7.00
C PRO A 75 3.64 -5.08 -6.79
N SER A 76 4.51 -4.49 -5.95
CA SER A 76 5.81 -5.09 -5.62
C SER A 76 5.66 -6.39 -4.81
N VAL A 77 4.81 -6.39 -3.77
CA VAL A 77 4.51 -7.58 -2.97
C VAL A 77 3.90 -8.70 -3.83
N GLY A 78 2.90 -8.37 -4.65
CA GLY A 78 2.23 -9.31 -5.53
C GLY A 78 3.13 -9.89 -6.61
N ALA A 79 3.95 -9.05 -7.25
CA ALA A 79 4.91 -9.49 -8.26
C ALA A 79 5.97 -10.43 -7.67
N ALA A 80 6.61 -10.04 -6.56
CA ALA A 80 7.67 -10.81 -5.92
C ALA A 80 7.22 -12.21 -5.53
N HIS A 81 6.08 -12.31 -4.81
CA HIS A 81 5.52 -13.60 -4.41
C HIS A 81 5.09 -14.44 -5.62
N THR A 82 4.48 -13.80 -6.63
CA THR A 82 4.07 -14.50 -7.85
C THR A 82 5.25 -15.13 -8.58
N LEU A 83 6.39 -14.43 -8.67
CA LEU A 83 7.60 -14.98 -9.28
C LEU A 83 8.18 -16.17 -8.50
N VAL A 84 8.16 -16.12 -7.17
CA VAL A 84 8.62 -17.24 -6.33
C VAL A 84 7.67 -18.43 -6.43
N ARG A 85 6.37 -18.21 -6.23
CA ARG A 85 5.33 -19.27 -6.27
C ARG A 85 5.27 -19.99 -7.63
N THR A 86 5.50 -19.27 -8.73
CA THR A 86 5.51 -19.85 -10.08
C THR A 86 6.85 -20.52 -10.44
N GLY A 87 7.81 -20.55 -9.52
CA GLY A 87 9.13 -21.17 -9.73
C GLY A 87 10.04 -20.39 -10.67
N ARG A 88 9.73 -19.12 -10.94
CA ARG A 88 10.56 -18.23 -11.76
C ARG A 88 11.75 -17.68 -10.97
N LEU A 89 11.59 -17.51 -9.66
CA LEU A 89 12.65 -17.14 -8.71
C LEU A 89 12.61 -18.07 -7.48
N SER A 90 13.70 -18.10 -6.71
CA SER A 90 13.74 -18.82 -5.42
C SER A 90 13.25 -17.92 -4.29
N ALA A 91 12.62 -18.50 -3.26
CA ALA A 91 12.26 -17.77 -2.04
C ALA A 91 13.50 -17.21 -1.33
N GLY A 92 13.32 -16.16 -0.53
CA GLY A 92 14.38 -15.42 0.15
C GLY A 92 14.30 -13.92 -0.10
N THR A 93 15.41 -13.23 0.15
CA THR A 93 15.53 -11.78 -0.13
C THR A 93 15.73 -11.57 -1.62
N LEU A 94 14.77 -10.95 -2.28
CA LEU A 94 14.81 -10.55 -3.68
C LEU A 94 15.09 -9.06 -3.82
N ARG A 95 15.87 -8.71 -4.84
CA ARG A 95 16.24 -7.35 -5.20
C ARG A 95 15.45 -6.92 -6.43
N GLN A 96 14.34 -6.21 -6.21
CA GLN A 96 13.46 -5.71 -7.26
C GLN A 96 13.97 -4.36 -7.79
N GLU A 97 14.23 -4.27 -9.08
CA GLU A 97 14.41 -3.00 -9.77
C GLU A 97 13.05 -2.39 -10.18
N CYS A 98 12.85 -1.11 -9.92
CA CYS A 98 11.69 -0.34 -10.35
C CYS A 98 12.08 1.14 -10.56
N GLY A 99 11.11 2.01 -10.89
CA GLY A 99 11.36 3.42 -11.21
C GLY A 99 11.97 4.27 -10.09
N VAL A 100 12.01 3.77 -8.85
CA VAL A 100 12.69 4.42 -7.71
C VAL A 100 14.06 3.80 -7.38
N GLY A 101 14.51 2.81 -8.14
CA GLY A 101 15.77 2.09 -7.92
C GLY A 101 15.56 0.62 -7.52
N VAL A 102 16.53 0.05 -6.82
CA VAL A 102 16.51 -1.35 -6.36
C VAL A 102 16.03 -1.42 -4.92
N LEU A 103 14.98 -2.21 -4.67
CA LEU A 103 14.36 -2.43 -3.38
C LEU A 103 14.49 -3.90 -2.97
N ASP A 104 14.70 -4.13 -1.68
CA ASP A 104 14.76 -5.48 -1.13
C ASP A 104 13.35 -5.90 -0.66
N LEU A 105 12.95 -7.12 -1.03
CA LEU A 105 11.73 -7.78 -0.58
C LEU A 105 12.07 -9.16 -0.02
N ASP A 106 11.59 -9.47 1.18
CA ASP A 106 11.72 -10.81 1.75
C ASP A 106 10.49 -11.62 1.38
N VAL A 107 10.68 -12.70 0.62
CA VAL A 107 9.60 -13.52 0.07
C VAL A 107 9.65 -14.93 0.65
N ASP A 108 8.50 -15.40 1.14
CA ASP A 108 8.28 -16.75 1.62
C ASP A 108 7.11 -17.43 0.89
N ASP A 109 6.71 -18.62 1.34
CA ASP A 109 5.63 -19.38 0.72
C ASP A 109 4.27 -18.68 0.84
N ASP A 110 4.07 -17.88 1.88
CA ASP A 110 2.78 -17.27 2.25
C ASP A 110 2.62 -15.84 1.68
N GLY A 111 3.71 -15.12 1.43
CA GLY A 111 3.65 -13.76 0.91
C GLY A 111 5.00 -13.09 0.69
N ALA A 112 4.99 -11.76 0.62
CA ALA A 112 6.20 -10.95 0.56
C ALA A 112 6.14 -9.79 1.57
N THR A 113 7.29 -9.48 2.14
CA THR A 113 7.51 -8.36 3.04
C THR A 113 8.29 -7.28 2.31
N LEU A 114 7.70 -6.09 2.24
CA LEU A 114 8.32 -4.90 1.68
C LEU A 114 8.82 -4.01 2.82
N THR A 115 10.08 -3.59 2.75
CA THR A 115 10.62 -2.53 3.61
C THR A 115 10.38 -1.17 2.97
N GLY A 116 9.76 -0.26 3.72
CA GLY A 116 9.55 1.12 3.25
C GLY A 116 10.84 1.91 3.09
N GLY A 117 10.74 3.08 2.45
CA GLY A 117 11.84 4.03 2.31
C GLY A 117 12.26 4.69 3.62
N THR A 118 12.78 5.92 3.55
CA THR A 118 13.10 6.67 4.77
C THR A 118 11.81 7.15 5.45
N PRO A 119 11.61 6.90 6.77
CA PRO A 119 10.47 7.43 7.50
C PRO A 119 10.42 8.96 7.46
N MET A 120 9.22 9.48 7.25
CA MET A 120 8.93 10.91 7.25
C MET A 120 7.72 11.20 8.13
N LEU A 121 7.82 12.27 8.91
CA LEU A 121 6.74 12.80 9.72
C LEU A 121 6.58 14.30 9.42
N GLY A 122 5.39 14.67 8.97
CA GLY A 122 4.98 16.06 8.78
C GLY A 122 4.50 16.71 10.08
N GLN A 123 4.26 18.01 10.01
CA GLN A 123 3.78 18.79 11.15
C GLN A 123 2.41 18.28 11.63
N ALA A 124 2.24 18.26 12.96
CA ALA A 124 0.96 18.00 13.60
C ALA A 124 -0.08 19.02 13.14
N ARG A 125 -1.31 18.57 12.90
CA ARG A 125 -2.45 19.42 12.56
C ARG A 125 -3.65 19.08 13.44
N ALA A 126 -4.50 20.08 13.62
CA ALA A 126 -5.78 19.91 14.29
C ALA A 126 -6.64 18.92 13.49
N PRO A 127 -7.06 17.79 14.07
CA PRO A 127 -7.77 16.74 13.35
C PRO A 127 -9.17 17.16 12.89
N GLU A 128 -9.77 18.20 13.48
CA GLU A 128 -11.16 18.62 13.25
C GLU A 128 -11.38 19.13 11.82
N ALA A 129 -10.44 19.89 11.27
CA ALA A 129 -10.53 20.37 9.89
C ALA A 129 -10.49 19.21 8.89
N LEU A 130 -9.65 18.21 9.15
CA LEU A 130 -9.56 17.01 8.33
C LEU A 130 -10.79 16.12 8.50
N ALA A 131 -11.32 15.98 9.72
CA ALA A 131 -12.56 15.26 9.98
C ALA A 131 -13.73 15.88 9.20
N SER A 132 -13.87 17.21 9.23
CA SER A 132 -14.88 17.93 8.44
C SER A 132 -14.73 17.67 6.94
N ALA A 133 -13.51 17.69 6.41
CA ALA A 133 -13.24 17.38 5.01
C ALA A 133 -13.49 15.90 4.65
N MET A 134 -13.55 15.02 5.65
CA MET A 134 -13.95 13.61 5.50
C MET A 134 -15.43 13.36 5.84
N GLY A 135 -16.25 14.42 5.95
CA GLY A 135 -17.68 14.29 6.23
C GLY A 135 -18.00 13.87 7.67
N LEU A 136 -17.06 14.03 8.60
CA LEU A 136 -17.18 13.65 10.01
C LEU A 136 -17.30 14.89 10.92
N SER A 137 -17.83 14.68 12.13
CA SER A 137 -17.93 15.75 13.13
C SER A 137 -16.70 15.78 14.06
N ALA A 138 -16.55 16.83 14.86
CA ALA A 138 -15.50 16.91 15.86
C ALA A 138 -15.62 15.82 16.94
N ASP A 139 -16.83 15.39 17.26
CA ASP A 139 -17.09 14.32 18.24
C ASP A 139 -16.63 12.93 17.76
N ASP A 140 -16.36 12.80 16.45
CA ASP A 140 -15.88 11.55 15.86
C ASP A 140 -14.37 11.36 16.00
N VAL A 141 -13.62 12.41 16.34
CA VAL A 141 -12.16 12.37 16.44
C VAL A 141 -11.71 11.66 17.73
N ALA A 142 -10.70 10.81 17.64
CA ALA A 142 -10.21 10.01 18.76
C ALA A 142 -9.26 10.76 19.74
N GLY A 143 -9.12 12.08 19.60
CA GLY A 143 -8.23 12.91 20.44
C GLY A 143 -6.74 12.77 20.16
N VAL A 144 -6.35 12.14 19.04
CA VAL A 144 -4.95 12.00 18.60
C VAL A 144 -4.68 13.01 17.48
N PRO A 145 -3.53 13.73 17.48
CA PRO A 145 -3.19 14.64 16.41
C PRO A 145 -3.13 13.94 15.05
N ALA A 146 -3.67 14.60 14.03
CA ALA A 146 -3.45 14.17 12.66
C ALA A 146 -2.02 14.57 12.24
N HIS A 147 -1.33 13.67 11.54
CA HIS A 147 -0.08 13.98 10.87
C HIS A 147 -0.09 13.44 9.46
N MET A 148 0.64 14.12 8.59
CA MET A 148 1.16 13.45 7.40
C MET A 148 2.34 12.57 7.82
N ALA A 149 2.36 11.31 7.43
CA ALA A 149 3.50 10.42 7.66
C ALA A 149 3.67 9.44 6.49
N GLY A 150 4.89 8.95 6.32
CA GLY A 150 5.20 8.02 5.24
C GLY A 150 6.51 7.29 5.49
N CYS A 151 6.69 6.20 4.75
CA CYS A 151 7.95 5.46 4.67
C CYS A 151 8.16 5.13 3.19
N GLY A 152 8.29 6.17 2.36
CA GLY A 152 7.98 6.15 0.93
C GLY A 152 6.96 7.23 0.60
N LEU A 153 5.76 6.84 0.16
CA LEU A 153 4.66 7.77 -0.14
C LEU A 153 3.97 8.27 1.14
N PRO A 154 3.76 9.59 1.31
CA PRO A 154 3.11 10.14 2.50
C PRO A 154 1.58 10.19 2.41
N PHE A 155 0.92 9.81 3.49
CA PHE A 155 -0.52 9.96 3.68
C PHE A 155 -0.78 10.74 4.97
N THR A 156 -1.95 11.38 5.07
CA THR A 156 -2.40 12.00 6.33
C THR A 156 -3.29 11.06 7.11
N TYR A 157 -2.95 10.85 8.38
CA TYR A 157 -3.68 9.94 9.27
C TYR A 157 -4.65 10.70 10.14
N LEU A 158 -5.92 10.29 10.11
CA LEU A 158 -7.00 10.81 10.93
C LEU A 158 -7.51 9.70 11.85
N ALA A 159 -7.22 9.82 13.14
CA ALA A 159 -7.74 8.91 14.14
C ALA A 159 -9.17 9.28 14.53
N VAL A 160 -10.09 8.34 14.38
CA VAL A 160 -11.52 8.50 14.68
C VAL A 160 -12.01 7.38 15.59
N THR A 161 -13.19 7.56 16.17
CA THR A 161 -13.87 6.51 16.91
C THR A 161 -14.22 5.34 15.99
N PRO A 162 -14.28 4.09 16.50
CA PRO A 162 -14.60 2.91 15.68
C PRO A 162 -15.90 3.05 14.87
N GLY A 163 -16.92 3.71 15.42
CA GLY A 163 -18.20 3.92 14.75
C GLY A 163 -18.19 4.97 13.64
N ALA A 164 -17.10 5.73 13.49
CA ALA A 164 -16.99 6.83 12.52
C ALA A 164 -16.26 6.43 11.23
N VAL A 165 -15.39 5.42 11.25
CA VAL A 165 -14.56 5.01 10.09
C VAL A 165 -15.42 4.78 8.83
N ASP A 166 -16.49 4.00 8.95
CA ASP A 166 -17.40 3.66 7.85
C ASP A 166 -18.29 4.82 7.37
N ARG A 167 -18.36 5.90 8.14
CA ARG A 167 -19.13 7.10 7.78
C ARG A 167 -18.31 8.13 7.01
N ALA A 168 -16.98 7.96 6.95
CA ALA A 168 -16.12 8.88 6.23
C ALA A 168 -16.50 8.94 4.74
N VAL A 169 -16.73 10.16 4.26
CA VAL A 169 -17.02 10.49 2.85
C VAL A 169 -16.21 11.74 2.52
N PRO A 170 -15.21 11.66 1.63
CA PRO A 170 -14.38 12.80 1.29
C PRO A 170 -15.18 13.90 0.61
N ASP A 171 -15.06 15.13 1.11
CA ASP A 171 -15.37 16.36 0.37
C ASP A 171 -14.13 16.73 -0.43
N THR A 172 -14.17 16.42 -1.72
CA THR A 172 -13.02 16.60 -2.63
C THR A 172 -12.56 18.06 -2.68
N ALA A 173 -13.49 19.01 -2.71
CA ALA A 173 -13.16 20.43 -2.74
C ALA A 173 -12.58 20.93 -1.42
N ALA A 174 -12.99 20.35 -0.28
CA ALA A 174 -12.41 20.67 1.02
C ALA A 174 -11.01 20.07 1.21
N LEU A 175 -10.75 18.89 0.63
CA LEU A 175 -9.44 18.25 0.65
C LEU A 175 -8.42 18.98 -0.24
N ASP A 176 -8.90 19.55 -1.36
CA ASP A 176 -8.12 20.39 -2.25
C ASP A 176 -7.59 21.63 -1.50
N GLY A 177 -6.30 21.59 -1.15
CA GLY A 177 -5.61 22.67 -0.45
C GLY A 177 -5.24 22.37 1.01
N LEU A 178 -5.66 21.23 1.57
CA LEU A 178 -5.22 20.81 2.91
C LEU A 178 -3.80 20.21 2.93
N GLY A 179 -3.22 19.91 1.77
CA GLY A 179 -1.87 19.35 1.66
C GLY A 179 -1.75 18.04 2.46
N VAL A 180 -2.54 17.04 2.07
CA VAL A 180 -2.65 15.76 2.78
C VAL A 180 -1.71 14.66 2.26
N GLY A 181 -0.82 14.98 1.32
CA GLY A 181 0.05 14.00 0.66
C GLY A 181 -0.71 13.26 -0.44
N GLU A 182 -0.46 11.96 -0.58
CA GLU A 182 -1.13 11.08 -1.55
C GLU A 182 -2.59 10.77 -1.18
N GLY A 183 -3.00 11.02 0.06
CA GLY A 183 -4.34 10.71 0.51
C GLY A 183 -4.57 10.84 2.00
N VAL A 184 -5.77 10.42 2.43
CA VAL A 184 -6.17 10.40 3.84
C VAL A 184 -6.46 8.96 4.27
N SER A 185 -5.77 8.51 5.32
CA SER A 185 -6.09 7.27 6.03
C SER A 185 -6.95 7.60 7.25
N VAL A 186 -8.25 7.32 7.15
CA VAL A 186 -9.19 7.45 8.27
C VAL A 186 -9.22 6.12 9.00
N LEU A 187 -8.83 6.11 10.27
CA LEU A 187 -8.67 4.87 11.02
C LEU A 187 -9.14 4.96 12.46
N SER A 188 -9.55 3.82 13.01
CA SER A 188 -9.65 3.60 14.45
C SER A 188 -8.53 2.68 14.91
N TRP A 189 -8.07 2.85 16.15
CA TRP A 189 -6.94 2.11 16.72
C TRP A 189 -7.35 1.37 18.00
N ASP A 190 -7.11 0.06 18.04
CA ASP A 190 -7.21 -0.76 19.24
C ASP A 190 -5.82 -1.07 19.78
N ALA A 191 -5.47 -0.43 20.90
CA ALA A 191 -4.18 -0.62 21.55
C ALA A 191 -4.03 -2.00 22.23
N ALA A 192 -5.12 -2.69 22.56
CA ALA A 192 -5.06 -4.00 23.20
C ALA A 192 -4.61 -5.10 22.23
N THR A 193 -4.94 -4.96 20.95
CA THR A 193 -4.57 -5.91 19.88
C THR A 193 -3.56 -5.34 18.88
N ALA A 194 -3.11 -4.09 19.08
CA ALA A 194 -2.28 -3.35 18.12
C ALA A 194 -2.85 -3.40 16.70
N THR A 195 -4.16 -3.17 16.57
CA THR A 195 -4.88 -3.30 15.30
C THR A 195 -5.56 -1.99 14.92
N ALA A 196 -5.37 -1.56 13.67
CA ALA A 196 -6.15 -0.49 13.06
C ALA A 196 -7.27 -1.06 12.17
N TYR A 197 -8.44 -0.44 12.20
CA TYR A 197 -9.41 -0.55 11.11
C TYR A 197 -9.38 0.76 10.33
N ALA A 198 -9.03 0.69 9.04
CA ALA A 198 -8.75 1.85 8.21
C ALA A 198 -9.53 1.84 6.89
N ARG A 199 -9.81 3.05 6.40
CA ARG A 199 -10.21 3.33 5.02
C ARG A 199 -9.26 4.39 4.46
N VAL A 200 -8.79 4.19 3.23
CA VAL A 200 -7.80 5.07 2.60
C VAL A 200 -8.40 5.64 1.33
N PHE A 201 -8.44 6.97 1.27
CA PHE A 201 -8.92 7.74 0.13
C PHE A 201 -7.74 8.44 -0.52
N ALA A 202 -7.46 8.11 -1.79
CA ALA A 202 -6.24 8.52 -2.47
C ALA A 202 -6.52 9.59 -3.54
N GLY A 203 -5.65 10.59 -3.63
CA GLY A 203 -5.84 11.73 -4.54
C GLY A 203 -5.70 11.35 -6.01
N ASP A 204 -4.81 10.41 -6.34
CA ASP A 204 -4.62 9.84 -7.68
C ASP A 204 -5.82 8.99 -8.15
N LEU A 205 -6.63 8.50 -7.21
CA LEU A 205 -7.93 7.88 -7.44
C LEU A 205 -9.09 8.88 -7.39
N HIS A 206 -8.83 10.19 -7.53
CA HIS A 206 -9.85 11.24 -7.40
C HIS A 206 -10.64 11.17 -6.09
N TRP A 207 -9.97 10.80 -5.00
CA TRP A 207 -10.53 10.58 -3.66
C TRP A 207 -11.45 9.36 -3.54
N ASP A 208 -11.42 8.43 -4.50
CA ASP A 208 -11.98 7.09 -4.30
C ASP A 208 -11.16 6.28 -3.29
N GLU A 209 -11.76 5.19 -2.82
CA GLU A 209 -11.22 4.34 -1.77
C GLU A 209 -10.40 3.17 -2.35
N ASP A 210 -9.19 2.98 -1.83
CA ASP A 210 -8.33 1.84 -2.15
C ASP A 210 -8.59 0.68 -1.15
N PRO A 211 -8.82 -0.57 -1.61
CA PRO A 211 -9.08 -1.72 -0.72
C PRO A 211 -7.88 -2.17 0.12
N ALA A 212 -6.63 -1.91 -0.30
CA ALA A 212 -5.45 -2.18 0.52
C ALA A 212 -4.26 -1.32 0.11
N THR A 213 -3.86 -0.40 1.00
CA THR A 213 -2.83 0.61 0.68
C THR A 213 -1.54 0.36 1.46
N GLY A 214 -0.62 -0.43 0.89
CA GLY A 214 0.64 -0.79 1.55
C GLY A 214 1.50 0.42 1.96
N SER A 215 1.50 1.49 1.15
CA SER A 215 2.21 2.74 1.45
C SER A 215 1.65 3.47 2.68
N ALA A 216 0.32 3.58 2.79
CA ALA A 216 -0.34 4.09 3.99
C ALA A 216 -0.11 3.18 5.21
N ALA A 217 -0.02 1.86 4.98
CA ALA A 217 0.26 0.89 6.03
C ALA A 217 1.64 1.11 6.68
N LEU A 218 2.65 1.39 5.85
CA LEU A 218 4.00 1.73 6.31
C LEU A 218 4.03 3.05 7.08
N GLY A 219 3.37 4.10 6.58
CA GLY A 219 3.33 5.39 7.27
C GLY A 219 2.48 5.37 8.56
N THR A 220 1.53 4.45 8.68
CA THR A 220 0.77 4.24 9.94
C THR A 220 1.71 3.95 11.10
N GLY A 221 2.73 3.10 10.92
CA GLY A 221 3.71 2.79 11.96
C GLY A 221 4.50 4.02 12.40
N VAL A 222 4.87 4.88 11.44
CA VAL A 222 5.55 6.16 11.70
C VAL A 222 4.67 7.09 12.53
N TRP A 223 3.40 7.22 12.17
CA TRP A 223 2.43 8.03 12.90
C TRP A 223 2.13 7.48 14.30
N LEU A 224 1.98 6.16 14.45
CA LEU A 224 1.73 5.51 15.74
C LEU A 224 2.88 5.73 16.73
N VAL A 225 4.14 5.66 16.27
CA VAL A 225 5.31 5.99 17.11
C VAL A 225 5.30 7.47 17.49
N ALA A 226 5.07 8.36 16.53
CA ALA A 226 5.08 9.81 16.75
C ALA A 226 4.02 10.30 17.74
N THR A 227 2.88 9.61 17.78
CA THR A 227 1.75 9.91 18.67
C THR A 227 1.81 9.18 20.02
N GLY A 228 2.83 8.34 20.23
CA GLY A 228 2.99 7.54 21.46
C GLY A 228 2.00 6.39 21.59
N LEU A 229 1.30 6.03 20.51
CA LEU A 229 0.41 4.86 20.46
C LEU A 229 1.19 3.55 20.33
N LEU A 230 2.45 3.61 19.85
CA LEU A 230 3.44 2.53 19.92
C LEU A 230 4.69 2.99 20.67
N GLY A 231 5.51 2.02 21.09
CA GLY A 231 6.71 2.26 21.90
C GLY A 231 7.74 3.17 21.21
N ALA A 232 8.45 3.96 22.02
CA ALA A 232 9.45 4.92 21.53
C ALA A 232 10.76 4.28 21.05
N ASP A 233 11.02 3.04 21.45
CA ASP A 233 12.26 2.31 21.17
C ASP A 233 11.96 0.83 20.83
N GLY A 234 12.80 0.24 19.98
CA GLY A 234 12.70 -1.17 19.57
C GLY A 234 11.71 -1.39 18.42
N THR A 235 11.39 -2.66 18.16
CA THR A 235 10.48 -3.05 17.08
C THR A 235 9.09 -3.38 17.63
N SER A 236 8.07 -2.72 17.09
CA SER A 236 6.66 -2.99 17.38
C SER A 236 5.98 -3.62 16.16
N SER A 237 5.09 -4.58 16.40
CA SER A 237 4.21 -5.15 15.37
C SER A 237 2.81 -4.57 15.48
N TYR A 238 2.14 -4.39 14.35
CA TYR A 238 0.76 -3.95 14.28
C TYR A 238 0.07 -4.53 13.04
N VAL A 239 -1.26 -4.57 13.08
CA VAL A 239 -2.09 -5.08 11.98
C VAL A 239 -3.01 -3.97 11.49
N ILE A 240 -3.20 -3.89 10.18
CA ILE A 240 -4.20 -3.00 9.58
C ILE A 240 -5.23 -3.86 8.84
N ARG A 241 -6.49 -3.66 9.20
CA ARG A 241 -7.66 -4.15 8.46
C ARG A 241 -8.17 -3.03 7.57
N GLN A 242 -8.32 -3.29 6.28
CA GLN A 242 -8.76 -2.32 5.27
C GLN A 242 -9.70 -2.97 4.27
N GLY A 243 -10.49 -2.17 3.54
CA GLY A 243 -11.29 -2.62 2.40
C GLY A 243 -12.56 -3.40 2.74
N GLU A 244 -12.89 -3.54 4.04
CA GLU A 244 -14.10 -4.23 4.49
C GLU A 244 -15.37 -3.56 3.95
N LYS A 245 -15.39 -2.23 3.94
CA LYS A 245 -16.49 -1.43 3.39
C LYS A 245 -16.68 -1.63 1.89
N LEU A 246 -15.59 -1.91 1.16
CA LEU A 246 -15.59 -2.19 -0.27
C LEU A 246 -15.91 -3.66 -0.61
N GLY A 247 -16.14 -4.51 0.41
CA GLY A 247 -16.31 -5.95 0.20
C GLY A 247 -15.01 -6.66 -0.19
N ARG A 248 -13.86 -6.00 -0.04
CA ARG A 248 -12.52 -6.51 -0.32
C ARG A 248 -11.67 -6.49 0.95
N PRO A 249 -11.98 -7.34 1.95
CA PRO A 249 -11.30 -7.30 3.22
C PRO A 249 -9.81 -7.64 3.05
N SER A 250 -8.96 -6.81 3.62
CA SER A 250 -7.50 -6.89 3.48
C SER A 250 -6.85 -6.90 4.86
N VAL A 251 -5.76 -7.66 4.99
CA VAL A 251 -4.98 -7.73 6.23
C VAL A 251 -3.52 -7.43 5.89
N LEU A 252 -3.02 -6.33 6.44
CA LEU A 252 -1.63 -5.91 6.31
C LEU A 252 -0.95 -6.11 7.66
N THR A 253 0.06 -6.97 7.70
CA THR A 253 0.87 -7.19 8.91
C THR A 253 2.11 -6.35 8.80
N CYS A 254 2.35 -5.49 9.78
CA CYS A 254 3.37 -4.47 9.70
C CYS A 254 4.29 -4.50 10.91
N THR A 255 5.52 -4.04 10.71
CA THR A 255 6.42 -3.72 11.82
C THR A 255 6.95 -2.30 11.68
N VAL A 256 7.27 -1.67 12.81
CA VAL A 256 7.99 -0.40 12.86
C VAL A 256 9.11 -0.51 13.88
N THR A 257 10.33 -0.13 13.49
CA THR A 257 11.47 -0.02 14.40
C THR A 257 11.67 1.44 14.75
N ALA A 258 11.68 1.77 16.04
CA ALA A 258 11.85 3.13 16.55
C ALA A 258 13.10 3.25 17.43
N ALA A 259 13.65 4.47 17.49
CA ALA A 259 14.68 4.84 18.45
C ALA A 259 14.56 6.31 18.83
N GLY A 260 14.39 6.59 20.12
CA GLY A 260 14.21 7.94 20.66
C GLY A 260 12.89 8.58 20.25
N GLY A 261 11.81 7.80 20.16
CA GLY A 261 10.47 8.29 19.77
C GLY A 261 10.33 8.62 18.28
N GLN A 262 11.27 8.14 17.45
CA GLN A 262 11.26 8.34 16.00
C GLN A 262 11.36 7.00 15.29
N ALA A 263 10.48 6.78 14.32
CA ALA A 263 10.57 5.62 13.44
C ALA A 263 11.85 5.68 12.60
N ARG A 264 12.51 4.53 12.43
CA ARG A 264 13.75 4.32 11.68
C ARG A 264 13.53 3.46 10.45
N SER A 265 12.63 2.50 10.53
CA SER A 265 12.17 1.68 9.41
C SER A 265 10.75 1.18 9.69
N ALA A 266 10.03 0.86 8.61
CA ALA A 266 8.76 0.16 8.69
C ALA A 266 8.70 -0.91 7.60
N THR A 267 8.03 -2.02 7.88
CA THR A 267 7.75 -3.08 6.92
C THR A 267 6.26 -3.35 6.82
N VAL A 268 5.84 -3.83 5.66
CA VAL A 268 4.49 -4.31 5.42
C VAL A 268 4.55 -5.66 4.72
N GLN A 269 3.78 -6.62 5.23
CA GLN A 269 3.66 -7.96 4.70
C GLN A 269 2.18 -8.25 4.39
N GLY A 270 1.97 -9.02 3.33
CA GLY A 270 0.66 -9.51 2.93
C GLY A 270 0.71 -10.86 2.28
N THR A 271 -0.34 -11.66 2.53
CA THR A 271 -0.62 -12.86 1.75
C THR A 271 -1.02 -12.50 0.33
N VAL A 272 -0.56 -13.29 -0.63
CA VAL A 272 -0.89 -13.15 -2.05
C VAL A 272 -1.62 -14.41 -2.51
N VAL A 273 -2.84 -14.24 -3.02
CA VAL A 273 -3.71 -15.35 -3.42
C VAL A 273 -3.86 -15.36 -4.94
N PRO A 274 -3.47 -16.44 -5.65
CA PRO A 274 -3.69 -16.55 -7.09
C PRO A 274 -5.17 -16.72 -7.42
N ILE A 275 -5.65 -15.99 -8.43
CA ILE A 275 -7.08 -15.93 -8.81
C ILE A 275 -7.32 -16.51 -10.20
N ALA A 276 -6.56 -16.06 -11.19
CA ALA A 276 -6.71 -16.51 -12.57
C ALA A 276 -5.38 -16.43 -13.30
N ALA A 277 -5.11 -17.38 -14.19
CA ALA A 277 -3.94 -17.35 -15.07
C ALA A 277 -4.35 -17.58 -16.52
N GLY A 278 -3.61 -17.02 -17.46
CA GLY A 278 -3.95 -17.14 -18.87
C GLY A 278 -2.94 -16.54 -19.83
N ARG A 279 -3.38 -16.36 -21.07
CA ARG A 279 -2.61 -15.72 -22.12
C ARG A 279 -3.39 -14.53 -22.69
N ILE A 280 -2.74 -13.36 -22.75
CA ILE A 280 -3.29 -12.15 -23.35
C ILE A 280 -2.62 -11.85 -24.69
N ARG A 281 -3.35 -11.25 -25.63
CA ARG A 281 -2.79 -10.80 -26.92
C ARG A 281 -2.04 -9.50 -26.72
N VAL A 282 -0.88 -9.37 -27.36
CA VAL A 282 -0.14 -8.12 -27.38
C VAL A 282 -0.83 -7.16 -28.37
N PRO A 283 -1.12 -5.91 -27.99
CA PRO A 283 -1.65 -4.88 -28.88
C PRO A 283 -0.72 -4.54 -30.05
#